data_AF-A0A349D932-F1
#
_entry.id   AF-A0A349D932-F1
#
_cell.length_a   1.000
_cell.length_b   1.000
_cell.length_c   1.000
_cell.angle_alpha   90.00
_cell.angle_beta   90.00
_cell.angle_gamma   90.00
#
_symmetry.space_group_name_H-M   'P 1'
#
loop_
_entity.id
_entity.type
_entity.pdbx_description
1 polymer ?
#
loop_
_entity_poly.entity_id
_entity_poly.type
_entity_poly.pdbx_seq_one_letter_code
_entity_poly.pdbx_strand_id
1 'polypeptide(L)' 'LLKFVNDQGRILPRRITGTSVKFQRKVSQAVKRARHLALLPYVADQLK' A
#
# COMPACT_ATOMS: atom_id res chain seq x y z
N LEU A 1 6.34 3.95 -0.85
CA LEU A 1 5.09 3.16 -0.82
C LEU A 1 4.94 2.31 0.45
N LEU A 2 6.04 1.88 1.07
CA LEU A 2 6.03 1.10 2.33
C LEU A 2 5.20 1.76 3.45
N LYS A 3 5.25 3.08 3.59
CA LYS A 3 4.42 3.86 4.55
C LYS A 3 2.89 3.72 4.37
N PHE A 4 2.42 3.16 3.26
CA PHE A 4 1.00 2.98 2.94
C PHE A 4 0.56 1.52 2.96
N VAL A 5 1.44 0.60 3.37
CA VAL A 5 1.15 -0.80 3.59
C VAL A 5 1.51 -1.18 5.02
N ASN A 6 0.85 -2.19 5.57
CA ASN A 6 1.23 -2.77 6.85
C ASN A 6 2.32 -3.83 6.66
N ASP A 7 2.79 -4.39 7.78
CA ASP A 7 3.82 -5.43 7.81
C ASP A 7 3.41 -6.71 7.06
N GLN A 8 2.10 -6.90 6.86
CA GLN A 8 1.55 -8.00 6.06
C GLN A 8 1.49 -7.71 4.56
N GLY A 9 1.98 -6.54 4.13
CA GLY A 9 1.89 -6.06 2.76
C GLY A 9 0.50 -5.57 2.33
N ARG A 10 -0.49 -5.48 3.23
CA ARG A 10 -1.86 -4.98 2.94
C ARG A 10 -1.89 -3.46 2.93
N ILE A 11 -2.71 -2.86 2.07
CA ILE A 11 -2.84 -1.39 1.97
C ILE A 11 -3.52 -0.86 3.23
N LEU A 12 -2.90 0.15 3.86
CA LEU A 12 -3.46 0.80 5.04
C LEU A 12 -4.74 1.59 4.69
N PRO A 13 -5.77 1.52 5.55
CA PRO A 13 -6.99 2.28 5.36
C PRO A 13 -6.74 3.78 5.53
N ARG A 14 -7.54 4.59 4.82
CA ARG A 14 -7.45 6.06 4.80
C ARG A 14 -7.42 6.69 6.21
N ARG A 15 -8.18 6.14 7.16
CA ARG A 15 -8.24 6.63 8.55
C ARG A 15 -6.89 6.59 9.26
N ILE A 16 -5.99 5.69 8.86
CA ILE A 16 -4.63 5.56 9.41
C ILE A 16 -3.66 6.42 8.60
N THR A 17 -3.79 6.44 7.27
CA THR A 17 -2.87 7.19 6.40
C THR A 17 -3.13 8.70 6.35
N GLY A 18 -4.29 9.15 6.84
CA GLY A 18 -4.69 10.57 6.85
C GLY A 18 -4.92 11.18 5.46
N THR A 19 -4.86 10.39 4.38
CA THR A 19 -4.96 10.90 3.01
C THR A 19 -6.38 11.35 2.65
N SER A 20 -6.58 12.12 1.58
CA SER A 20 -7.93 12.37 1.03
C SER A 20 -8.42 11.19 0.18
N VAL A 21 -9.72 11.11 -0.12
CA VAL A 21 -10.27 10.04 -0.98
C VAL A 21 -9.60 10.02 -2.36
N LYS A 22 -9.34 11.20 -2.93
CA LYS A 22 -8.64 11.36 -4.22
C LYS A 22 -7.23 10.75 -4.16
N PHE A 23 -6.49 11.02 -3.09
CA PHE A 23 -5.14 10.49 -2.91
C PHE A 23 -5.13 9.00 -2.56
N GLN A 24 -6.06 8.52 -1.74
CA GLN A 24 -6.17 7.09 -1.41
C GLN A 24 -6.38 6.23 -2.67
N ARG A 25 -7.19 6.70 -3.64
CA ARG A 25 -7.37 6.03 -4.94
C ARG A 25 -6.05 5.94 -5.73
N LYS A 26 -5.29 7.05 -5.78
CA LYS A 26 -3.97 7.10 -6.44
C LYS A 26 -2.98 6.15 -5.76
N VAL A 27 -2.92 6.16 -4.43
CA VAL A 27 -2.05 5.26 -3.64
C VAL A 27 -2.39 3.80 -3.91
N SER A 28 -3.67 3.43 -3.89
CA SER A 28 -4.09 2.05 -4.16
C SER A 28 -3.69 1.58 -5.55
N GLN A 29 -3.86 2.42 -6.57
CA GLN A 29 -3.44 2.10 -7.93
C GLN A 29 -1.91 1.95 -8.04
N ALA A 30 -1.14 2.85 -7.40
CA ALA A 30 0.31 2.79 -7.37
C ALA A 30 0.83 1.52 -6.67
N VAL A 31 0.24 1.13 -5.53
CA VAL A 31 0.61 -0.11 -4.83
C VAL A 31 0.33 -1.34 -5.69
N LYS A 32 -0.83 -1.40 -6.36
CA LYS A 32 -1.15 -2.52 -7.27
C LYS A 32 -0.16 -2.62 -8.44
N ARG A 33 0.23 -1.49 -9.04
CA ARG A 33 1.27 -1.47 -10.10
C ARG A 33 2.62 -1.93 -9.58
N ALA A 34 3.04 -1.44 -8.42
CA ALA A 34 4.30 -1.85 -7.80
C ALA A 34 4.32 -3.36 -7.50
N ARG A 35 3.19 -3.95 -7.09
CA ARG A 35 3.07 -5.41 -6.92
C ARG A 35 3.19 -6.18 -8.23
N HIS A 36 2.60 -5.68 -9.31
CA HIS A 36 2.75 -6.29 -10.63
C HIS A 36 4.20 -6.23 -11.14
N LEU A 37 4.95 -5.19 -10.76
CA LEU A 37 6.37 -5.02 -11.08
C LEU A 37 7.32 -5.73 -10.09
N ALA A 38 6.79 -6.57 -9.18
CA ALA A 38 7.56 -7.25 -8.13
C ALA A 38 8.33 -6.31 -7.17
N LEU A 39 7.96 -5.02 -7.10
CA LEU A 39 8.55 -4.05 -6.17
C LEU A 39 7.93 -4.12 -4.76
N LEU A 40 6.74 -4.72 -4.64
CA LEU A 40 6.05 -4.96 -3.38
C LEU A 40 5.39 -6.34 -3.40
N PRO A 41 5.34 -7.06 -2.27
CA PRO A 41 4.66 -8.35 -2.23
C PRO A 41 3.14 -8.19 -2.08
N TYR A 42 2.41 -9.24 -2.47
CA TYR A 42 0.98 -9.36 -2.22
C TYR A 42 0.68 -9.80 -0.78
N VAL A 43 1.55 -10.65 -0.22
CA VAL A 43 1.49 -11.18 1.14
C VAL A 43 2.91 -11.17 1.69
N ALA A 44 3.08 -10.65 2.90
CA ALA A 44 4.31 -10.71 3.67
C ALA A 44 3.96 -11.00 5.12
N ASP A 45 4.94 -11.44 5.92
CA ASP A 45 4.79 -11.56 7.38
C ASP A 45 5.59 -10.49 8.14
N GLN A 46 6.63 -9.93 7.50
CA GLN A 46 7.49 -8.89 8.09
C GLN A 46 8.00 -7.91 7.01
N LEU A 47 7.11 -7.06 6.49
CA LEU A 47 7.51 -5.92 5.69
C LEU A 47 8.03 -4.81 6.62
N LYS A 48 9.34 -4.56 6.65
CA LYS A 48 9.95 -3.43 7.38
C LYS A 48 9.86 -2.12 6.61
#